data_AF-A0A7Y7IV54-F1
#
_entry.id   AF-A0A7Y7IV54-F1
#
_cell.length_a   1.000
_cell.length_b   1.000
_cell.length_c   1.000
_cell.angle_alpha   90.00
_cell.angle_beta   90.00
_cell.angle_gamma   90.00
#
_symmetry.space_group_name_H-M   'P 1'
#
loop_
_entity.id
_entity.type
_entity.pdbx_description
1 polymer ?
#
loop_
_entity_poly.entity_id
_entity_poly.type
_entity_poly.pdbx_seq_one_letter_code
_entity_poly.pdbx_strand_id
1 'polypeptide(L)'
;MTDFRVQDQAGHRLDEIYTYTRERWGDTQAEAYIRGLFDRFRAIAGRQFPWRPIPAAFGVHGYVCRHEHHFIYWRELSDGAVGIVTVLHKRMHQMNRFREDFSG
;
A
#
# COMPACT_ATOMS: atom_id res chain seq x y z
N MET A 1 -17.41 -4.10 -10.85
CA MET A 1 -16.73 -4.50 -9.60
C MET A 1 -15.37 -3.84 -9.62
N THR A 2 -15.05 -3.02 -8.63
CA THR A 2 -13.77 -2.32 -8.58
C THR A 2 -12.73 -3.27 -7.99
N ASP A 3 -12.00 -3.93 -8.88
CA ASP A 3 -10.95 -4.87 -8.50
C ASP A 3 -9.64 -4.13 -8.23
N PHE A 4 -9.03 -4.44 -7.10
CA PHE A 4 -7.63 -4.14 -6.85
C PHE A 4 -6.83 -5.45 -6.91
N ARG A 5 -5.55 -5.34 -7.28
CA ARG A 5 -4.60 -6.45 -7.25
C ARG A 5 -3.45 -6.07 -6.33
N VAL A 6 -3.16 -6.93 -5.38
CA VAL A 6 -1.97 -6.81 -4.52
C VAL A 6 -0.81 -7.41 -5.28
N GLN A 7 0.21 -6.61 -5.60
CA GLN A 7 1.43 -7.14 -6.21
C GLN A 7 2.25 -7.93 -5.19
N ASP A 8 3.06 -8.86 -5.66
CA ASP A 8 3.82 -9.78 -4.79
C ASP A 8 4.65 -9.03 -3.72
N GLN A 9 5.28 -7.92 -4.12
CA GLN A 9 6.04 -7.06 -3.20
C GLN A 9 5.17 -6.45 -2.10
N ALA A 10 3.96 -5.98 -2.43
CA ALA A 10 3.00 -5.52 -1.44
C ALA A 10 2.53 -6.67 -0.53
N GLY A 11 2.37 -7.88 -1.06
CA GLY A 11 2.07 -9.08 -0.29
C GLY A 11 3.11 -9.34 0.80
N HIS A 12 4.39 -9.38 0.44
CA HIS A 12 5.48 -9.54 1.39
C HIS A 12 5.50 -8.44 2.47
N ARG A 13 5.20 -7.19 2.10
CA ARG A 13 5.06 -6.11 3.09
C ARG A 13 3.91 -6.33 4.05
N LEU A 14 2.77 -6.82 3.59
CA LEU A 14 1.63 -7.13 4.44
C LEU A 14 1.98 -8.23 5.45
N ASP A 15 2.73 -9.25 5.03
CA ASP A 15 3.20 -10.33 5.92
C ASP A 15 4.17 -9.80 6.99
N GLU A 16 5.12 -8.93 6.60
CA GLU A 16 6.01 -8.24 7.54
C GLU A 16 5.22 -7.39 8.56
N ILE A 17 4.23 -6.63 8.08
CA ILE A 17 3.36 -5.79 8.91
C ILE A 17 2.56 -6.64 9.89
N TYR A 18 1.97 -7.74 9.42
CA TYR A 18 1.19 -8.65 10.26
C TYR A 18 2.08 -9.26 11.36
N THR A 19 3.23 -9.81 10.98
CA THR A 19 4.17 -10.45 11.91
C THR A 19 4.63 -9.46 12.98
N TYR A 20 5.10 -8.28 12.57
CA TYR A 20 5.53 -7.23 13.49
C TYR A 20 4.41 -6.78 14.43
N THR A 21 3.20 -6.62 13.90
CA THR A 21 2.05 -6.17 14.70
C THR A 21 1.64 -7.24 15.71
N ARG A 22 1.66 -8.50 15.30
CA ARG A 22 1.35 -9.66 16.13
C ARG A 22 2.35 -9.81 17.28
N GLU A 23 3.64 -9.75 16.99
CA GLU A 23 4.70 -9.88 18.01
C GLU A 23 4.61 -8.80 19.10
N ARG A 24 4.15 -7.60 18.72
CA ARG A 24 4.16 -6.45 19.61
C ARG A 24 2.84 -6.19 20.34
N TRP A 25 1.71 -6.57 19.74
CA TRP A 25 0.37 -6.25 20.26
C TRP A 25 -0.63 -7.43 20.21
N GLY A 26 -0.23 -8.60 19.71
CA GLY A 26 -1.05 -9.80 19.64
C GLY A 26 -1.87 -9.94 18.35
N ASP A 27 -2.41 -11.14 18.14
CA ASP A 27 -3.15 -11.56 16.94
C ASP A 27 -4.33 -10.66 16.61
N THR A 28 -5.15 -10.32 17.60
CA THR A 28 -6.35 -9.49 17.39
C THR A 28 -6.00 -8.13 16.78
N GLN A 29 -4.91 -7.52 17.24
CA GLN A 29 -4.47 -6.23 16.71
C GLN A 29 -3.92 -6.39 15.29
N ALA A 30 -3.15 -7.45 15.02
CA ALA A 30 -2.61 -7.73 13.70
C ALA A 30 -3.71 -7.98 12.65
N GLU A 31 -4.72 -8.79 13.00
CA GLU A 31 -5.87 -9.04 12.13
C GLU A 31 -6.67 -7.76 11.84
N ALA A 32 -6.97 -6.97 12.87
CA ALA A 32 -7.70 -5.72 12.71
C ALA A 32 -6.94 -4.75 11.80
N TYR A 33 -5.62 -4.68 11.95
CA TYR A 33 -4.76 -3.82 11.13
C TYR A 33 -4.76 -4.21 9.65
N ILE A 34 -4.57 -5.50 9.36
CA ILE A 34 -4.59 -6.00 7.98
C ILE A 34 -5.98 -5.81 7.36
N ARG A 35 -7.07 -6.07 8.10
CA ARG A 35 -8.44 -5.79 7.61
C ARG A 35 -8.61 -4.32 7.24
N GLY A 36 -8.14 -3.40 8.08
CA GLY A 36 -8.18 -1.96 7.81
C GLY A 36 -7.42 -1.54 6.54
N LEU A 37 -6.28 -2.18 6.26
CA LEU A 37 -5.54 -1.98 5.01
C LEU A 37 -6.34 -2.44 3.78
N PHE A 38 -6.95 -3.62 3.84
CA PHE A 38 -7.77 -4.14 2.74
C PHE A 38 -9.04 -3.30 2.49
N ASP A 39 -9.69 -2.82 3.54
CA ASP A 39 -10.80 -1.87 3.41
C ASP A 39 -10.33 -0.57 2.75
N ARG A 40 -9.12 -0.11 3.08
CA ARG A 40 -8.52 1.05 2.41
C ARG A 40 -8.23 0.79 0.94
N PHE A 41 -7.77 -0.41 0.57
CA PHE A 41 -7.56 -0.78 -0.85
C PHE A 41 -8.88 -0.77 -1.63
N ARG A 42 -9.97 -1.27 -1.04
CA ARG A 42 -11.31 -1.18 -1.66
C ARG A 42 -11.76 0.26 -1.84
N ALA A 43 -11.52 1.13 -0.86
CA ALA A 43 -11.84 2.55 -0.97
C ALA A 43 -11.00 3.27 -2.06
N ILE A 44 -9.73 2.88 -2.21
CA ILE A 44 -8.87 3.34 -3.32
C ILE A 44 -9.48 2.90 -4.66
N ALA A 45 -9.71 1.60 -4.84
CA ALA A 45 -10.26 1.03 -6.07
C ALA A 45 -11.60 1.68 -6.44
N GLY A 46 -12.48 1.87 -5.46
CA GLY A 46 -13.75 2.56 -5.61
C GLY A 46 -13.67 4.08 -5.81
N ARG A 47 -12.46 4.66 -5.90
CA ARG A 47 -12.23 6.12 -6.00
C ARG A 47 -13.05 6.93 -4.99
N GLN A 48 -13.17 6.43 -3.76
CA GLN A 48 -14.00 7.04 -2.71
C GLN A 48 -13.40 8.34 -2.14
N PHE A 49 -12.18 8.67 -2.53
CA PHE A 49 -11.51 9.92 -2.19
C PHE A 49 -10.56 10.34 -3.31
N PRO A 50 -10.20 11.64 -3.41
CA PRO A 50 -9.26 12.12 -4.42
C PRO A 50 -7.89 11.46 -4.26
N TRP A 51 -7.39 10.88 -5.34
CA TRP A 51 -6.06 10.29 -5.35
C TRP A 51 -4.99 11.37 -5.42
N ARG A 52 -3.99 11.28 -4.54
CA ARG A 52 -2.86 12.20 -4.54
C ARG A 52 -1.72 11.59 -5.34
N PRO A 53 -1.24 12.26 -6.42
CA PRO A 53 -0.12 11.75 -7.19
C PRO A 53 1.16 11.77 -6.36
N ILE A 54 2.04 10.82 -6.66
CA ILE A 54 3.41 10.82 -6.16
C ILE A 54 4.14 11.99 -6.82
N PRO A 55 4.89 12.82 -6.07
CA PRO A 55 5.62 13.94 -6.67
C PRO A 55 6.59 13.49 -7.77
N ALA A 56 6.63 14.23 -8.89
CA ALA A 56 7.46 13.87 -10.03
C ALA A 56 8.97 13.75 -9.70
N ALA A 57 9.44 14.45 -8.65
CA ALA A 57 10.81 14.37 -8.16
C ALA A 57 11.26 12.94 -7.79
N PHE A 58 10.33 12.04 -7.48
CA PHE A 58 10.66 10.65 -7.18
C PHE A 58 10.95 9.80 -8.44
N GLY A 59 10.56 10.27 -9.63
CA GLY A 59 10.80 9.59 -10.90
C GLY A 59 9.91 8.38 -11.15
N VAL A 60 8.78 8.26 -10.45
CA VAL A 60 7.82 7.17 -10.65
C VAL A 60 6.41 7.72 -10.84
N HIS A 61 5.60 7.00 -11.60
CA HIS A 61 4.19 7.33 -11.79
C HIS A 61 3.32 6.47 -10.86
N GLY A 62 2.43 7.13 -10.14
CA GLY A 62 1.50 6.48 -9.24
C GLY A 62 0.91 7.44 -8.24
N TYR A 63 0.22 6.88 -7.26
CA TYR A 63 -0.52 7.61 -6.25
C TYR A 63 -0.16 7.11 -4.85
N VAL A 64 -0.41 7.96 -3.86
CA VAL A 64 -0.10 7.69 -2.46
C VAL A 64 -1.21 8.17 -1.54
N CYS A 65 -1.48 7.40 -0.49
CA CYS A 65 -2.28 7.83 0.64
C CYS A 65 -1.70 7.27 1.93
N ARG A 66 -2.16 7.80 3.06
CA ARG A 66 -1.77 7.33 4.38
C ARG A 66 -2.94 6.59 5.02
N HIS A 67 -2.65 5.44 5.61
CA HIS A 67 -3.53 4.71 6.50
C HIS A 67 -2.80 4.54 7.83
N GLU A 68 -3.25 5.25 8.85
CA GLU A 68 -2.65 5.26 10.19
C GLU A 68 -1.13 5.52 10.22
N HIS A 69 -0.33 4.47 10.27
CA HIS A 69 1.14 4.50 10.34
C HIS A 69 1.82 4.05 9.06
N HIS A 70 1.07 3.66 8.03
CA HIS A 70 1.60 3.21 6.75
C HIS A 70 1.19 4.13 5.60
N PHE A 71 2.05 4.21 4.60
CA PHE A 71 1.76 4.78 3.29
C PHE A 71 1.46 3.64 2.32
N ILE A 72 0.37 3.80 1.58
CA ILE A 72 -0.07 2.86 0.56
C ILE A 72 0.20 3.50 -0.79
N TYR A 73 0.84 2.73 -1.66
CA TYR A 73 1.23 3.16 -3.00
C TYR A 73 0.57 2.29 -4.05
N TRP A 74 0.03 2.91 -5.09
CA TRP A 74 -0.64 2.21 -6.18
C TRP A 74 -0.47 2.88 -7.51
N ARG A 75 -0.74 2.11 -8.57
CA ARG A 75 -0.88 2.60 -9.95
C ARG A 75 -2.16 2.06 -10.57
N GLU A 76 -2.63 2.72 -11.63
CA GLU A 76 -3.63 2.12 -12.51
C GLU A 76 -2.95 1.13 -13.44
N LEU A 77 -3.55 -0.04 -13.58
CA LEU A 77 -3.13 -1.08 -14.52
C LEU A 77 -3.75 -0.82 -15.89
N SER A 78 -3.25 -1.49 -16.93
CA SER A 78 -3.72 -1.32 -18.31
C SER A 78 -5.20 -1.64 -18.52
N ASP A 79 -5.77 -2.48 -17.65
CA ASP A 79 -7.18 -2.86 -17.66
C ASP A 79 -8.06 -1.95 -16.77
N GLY A 80 -7.50 -0.87 -16.23
CA GLY A 80 -8.19 0.07 -15.36
C GLY A 80 -8.32 -0.37 -13.90
N ALA A 81 -7.79 -1.54 -13.53
CA ALA A 81 -7.76 -1.98 -12.14
C ALA A 81 -6.70 -1.21 -11.33
N VAL A 82 -6.85 -1.20 -10.01
CA VAL A 82 -5.85 -0.62 -9.10
C VAL A 82 -4.81 -1.68 -8.72
N GLY A 83 -3.55 -1.46 -9.07
CA GLY A 83 -2.43 -2.27 -8.60
C GLY A 83 -1.82 -1.68 -7.34
N ILE A 84 -1.97 -2.35 -6.19
CA ILE A 84 -1.28 -1.99 -4.95
C ILE A 84 0.17 -2.45 -5.07
N VAL A 85 1.09 -1.50 -5.17
CA VAL A 85 2.50 -1.74 -5.48
C VAL A 85 3.30 -2.06 -4.23
N THR A 86 3.12 -1.28 -3.16
CA THR A 86 3.83 -1.48 -1.90
C THR A 86 3.12 -0.76 -0.75
N VAL A 87 3.38 -1.22 0.48
CA VAL A 87 2.90 -0.59 1.72
C VAL A 87 4.11 -0.36 2.63
N LEU A 88 4.38 0.90 2.96
CA LEU A 88 5.58 1.29 3.71
C LEU A 88 5.22 1.94 5.04
N HIS A 89 5.88 1.52 6.12
CA HIS A 89 5.70 2.17 7.41
C HIS A 89 6.27 3.59 7.38
N LYS A 90 5.60 4.56 8.02
CA LYS A 90 5.99 6.00 8.03
C LYS A 90 7.41 6.27 8.52
N ARG A 91 7.96 5.37 9.34
CA ARG A 91 9.33 5.44 9.88
C ARG A 91 10.38 4.77 8.98
N MET A 92 9.96 3.99 7.97
CA MET A 92 10.86 3.51 6.94
C MET A 92 11.06 4.63 5.92
N HIS A 93 11.95 5.58 6.26
CA HIS A 93 12.36 6.60 5.31
C HIS A 93 13.43 5.99 4.39
N GLN A 94 13.01 5.47 3.24
CA GLN A 94 13.91 4.87 2.26
C GLN A 94 13.49 5.31 0.85
N MET A 95 13.91 6.51 0.46
CA MET A 95 13.81 7.00 -0.92
C MET A 95 14.45 6.03 -1.94
N ASN A 96 15.37 5.17 -1.49
CA ASN A 96 16.02 4.14 -2.31
C ASN A 96 15.12 2.94 -2.63
N ARG A 97 14.45 2.33 -1.63
CA ARG A 97 13.57 1.16 -1.85
C ARG A 97 12.33 1.47 -2.68
N PHE A 98 11.88 2.72 -2.60
CA PHE A 98 10.68 3.18 -3.30
C PHE A 98 10.80 3.06 -4.83
N ARG A 99 11.99 3.31 -5.41
CA ARG A 99 12.18 3.18 -6.87
C ARG A 99 12.20 1.71 -7.31
N GLU A 100 12.82 0.84 -6.52
CA GLU A 100 12.90 -0.60 -6.82
C GLU A 100 11.51 -1.23 -6.86
N ASP A 101 10.66 -0.96 -5.87
CA ASP A 101 9.29 -1.49 -5.78
C ASP A 101 8.40 -1.04 -6.98
N PHE A 102 8.70 0.12 -7.58
CA PHE A 102 7.93 0.69 -8.70
C PHE A 102 8.43 0.30 -10.09
N SER A 103 9.62 -0.28 -10.19
CA SER A 103 10.27 -0.62 -11.47
C SER A 103 9.87 -2.01 -12.00
N GLY A 104 9.08 -2.77 -11.24
CA GLY A 104 8.47 -4.06 -11.63
C GLY A 104 7.07 -3.92 -12.24
#